data_AF-A0A1J5VGW2-F1
#
_entry.id   AF-A0A1J5VGW2-F1
#
_cell.length_a   1.000
_cell.length_b   1.000
_cell.length_c   1.000
_cell.angle_alpha   90.00
_cell.angle_beta   90.00
_cell.angle_gamma   90.00
#
_symmetry.space_group_name_H-M   'P 1'
#
loop_
_entity.id
_entity.type
_entity.pdbx_description
1 polymer ?
#
loop_
_entity_poly.entity_id
_entity_poly.type
_entity_poly.pdbx_seq_one_letter_code
_entity_poly.pdbx_strand_id
1 'polypeptide(L)'
;MNSSSDLDFLLPELRSHVAQYFERNDYYQAVTEAFKLVRLRLEELTGNESASRVFGENTLNEQYWGKIYGCSPNNQREIDYRRAVGYLHLAIQYFRNELVHQVADERFDRNLALSYVATANLALHCIGPGLPEEWFDLFNTELKAVHGAYRARRWFYSDLASGGWMSKLSEGFQADALVPSQLQRLKEAVLADLELQHSYDRSNIEFMKLEFVAGQLSDEDIDVIITAAESNPNNDQSVGFEEFLRYCKQKYPTLASDQVENALSRRAVAE
;
A
#
# COMPACT_ATOMS: atom_id res chain seq x y z
N MET A 1 -15.78 -14.53 27.36
CA MET A 1 -15.90 -13.20 26.72
C MET A 1 -14.94 -13.18 25.54
N ASN A 2 -15.43 -12.78 24.36
CA ASN A 2 -14.80 -12.97 23.04
C ASN A 2 -13.31 -12.55 23.03
N SER A 3 -12.38 -13.50 23.12
CA SER A 3 -10.93 -13.23 22.99
C SER A 3 -10.53 -12.96 21.53
N SER A 4 -11.33 -13.42 20.56
CA SER A 4 -11.03 -13.32 19.13
C SER A 4 -11.23 -11.93 18.54
N SER A 5 -12.25 -11.17 18.97
CA SER A 5 -12.64 -9.91 18.31
C SER A 5 -11.56 -8.83 18.40
N ASP A 6 -10.82 -8.81 19.51
CA ASP A 6 -9.88 -7.73 19.80
C ASP A 6 -8.58 -7.86 19.01
N LEU A 7 -8.37 -8.98 18.32
CA LEU A 7 -7.19 -9.23 17.48
C LEU A 7 -7.53 -9.19 15.99
N ASP A 8 -8.80 -8.99 15.63
CA ASP A 8 -9.26 -9.04 14.23
C ASP A 8 -8.72 -7.87 13.39
N PHE A 9 -8.24 -6.80 14.03
CA PHE A 9 -7.60 -5.67 13.35
C PHE A 9 -6.13 -5.95 12.96
N LEU A 10 -5.54 -7.04 13.46
CA LEU A 10 -4.15 -7.38 13.18
C LEU A 10 -4.00 -7.99 11.80
N LEU A 11 -2.83 -7.78 11.19
CA LEU A 11 -2.41 -8.51 10.01
C LEU A 11 -2.56 -10.02 10.25
N PRO A 12 -3.07 -10.80 9.27
CA PRO A 12 -3.30 -12.23 9.44
C PRO A 12 -2.06 -12.98 9.94
N GLU A 13 -0.88 -12.64 9.42
CA GLU A 13 0.40 -13.18 9.86
C GLU A 13 0.66 -12.88 11.34
N LEU A 14 0.61 -11.61 11.75
CA LEU A 14 0.83 -11.21 13.15
C LEU A 14 -0.20 -11.87 14.08
N ARG A 15 -1.49 -11.88 13.70
CA ARG A 15 -2.56 -12.52 14.45
C ARG A 15 -2.26 -14.00 14.69
N SER A 16 -1.84 -14.72 13.65
CA SER A 16 -1.49 -16.14 13.76
C SER A 16 -0.30 -16.39 14.70
N HIS A 17 0.66 -15.46 14.76
CA HIS A 17 1.79 -15.52 15.67
C HIS A 17 1.40 -15.26 17.15
N VAL A 18 0.45 -14.37 17.42
CA VAL A 18 0.19 -13.88 18.79
C VAL A 18 -1.07 -14.44 19.45
N ALA A 19 -2.06 -14.91 18.69
CA ALA A 19 -3.37 -15.29 19.21
C ALA A 19 -3.30 -16.35 20.32
N GLN A 20 -2.48 -17.39 20.13
CA GLN A 20 -2.31 -18.46 21.12
C GLN A 20 -1.79 -17.97 22.48
N TYR A 21 -1.03 -16.87 22.51
CA TYR A 21 -0.48 -16.31 23.74
C TYR A 21 -1.52 -15.47 24.47
N PHE A 22 -2.35 -14.72 23.75
CA PHE A 22 -3.51 -14.03 24.34
C PHE A 22 -4.52 -15.00 24.94
N GLU A 23 -4.78 -16.14 24.29
CA GLU A 23 -5.66 -17.19 24.81
C GLU A 23 -5.16 -17.79 26.13
N ARG A 24 -3.83 -17.89 26.27
CA ARG A 24 -3.17 -18.42 27.47
C ARG A 24 -2.88 -17.35 28.53
N ASN A 25 -3.23 -16.09 28.26
CA ASN A 25 -2.84 -14.92 29.06
C ASN A 25 -1.31 -14.75 29.22
N ASP A 26 -0.54 -15.27 28.27
CA ASP A 26 0.92 -15.12 28.20
C ASP A 26 1.28 -13.86 27.41
N TYR A 27 0.90 -12.71 27.96
CA TYR A 27 0.97 -11.44 27.26
C TYR A 27 2.41 -10.98 26.97
N TYR A 28 3.36 -11.34 27.82
CA TYR A 28 4.78 -11.08 27.58
C TYR A 28 5.28 -11.79 26.33
N GLN A 29 4.93 -13.08 26.19
CA GLN A 29 5.34 -13.85 25.03
C GLN A 29 4.63 -13.35 23.76
N ALA A 30 3.38 -12.91 23.86
CA ALA A 30 2.66 -12.28 22.75
C ALA A 30 3.42 -11.06 22.19
N VAL A 31 3.88 -10.16 23.07
CA VAL A 31 4.66 -8.97 22.66
C VAL A 31 6.03 -9.35 22.12
N THR A 32 6.70 -10.31 22.75
CA THR A 32 8.03 -10.77 22.29
C THR A 32 7.97 -11.34 20.88
N GLU A 33 6.97 -12.18 20.58
CA GLU A 33 6.80 -12.74 19.23
C GLU A 33 6.35 -11.68 18.22
N ALA A 34 5.52 -10.70 18.63
CA ALA A 34 5.16 -9.57 17.77
C ALA A 34 6.39 -8.74 17.34
N PHE A 35 7.24 -8.38 18.30
CA PHE A 35 8.47 -7.62 18.02
C PHE A 35 9.49 -8.43 17.22
N LYS A 36 9.55 -9.74 17.45
CA LYS A 36 10.38 -10.65 16.64
C LYS A 36 9.93 -10.67 15.19
N LEU A 37 8.62 -10.71 14.93
CA LEU A 37 8.09 -10.67 13.56
C LEU A 37 8.45 -9.37 12.83
N VAL A 38 8.38 -8.21 13.49
CA VAL A 38 8.81 -6.92 12.92
C VAL A 38 10.28 -6.96 12.50
N ARG A 39 11.15 -7.51 13.35
CA ARG A 39 12.59 -7.62 13.07
C ARG A 39 12.89 -8.60 11.94
N LEU A 40 12.18 -9.72 11.91
CA LEU A 40 12.30 -10.70 10.83
C LEU A 40 11.90 -10.05 9.50
N ARG A 41 10.81 -9.29 9.46
CA ARG A 41 10.40 -8.55 8.26
C ARG A 41 11.45 -7.52 7.82
N LEU A 42 12.05 -6.82 8.78
CA LEU A 42 13.12 -5.89 8.48
C LEU A 42 14.34 -6.60 7.90
N GLU A 43 14.69 -7.78 8.43
CA GLU A 43 15.78 -8.62 7.94
C GLU A 43 15.49 -9.17 6.53
N GLU A 44 14.29 -9.67 6.26
CA GLU A 44 13.85 -10.13 4.95
C GLU A 44 14.02 -9.06 3.87
N LEU A 45 13.66 -7.81 4.19
CA LEU A 45 13.75 -6.70 3.25
C LEU A 45 15.16 -6.15 3.09
N THR A 46 15.94 -6.08 4.17
CA THR A 46 17.17 -5.28 4.19
C THR A 46 18.45 -6.12 4.31
N GLY A 47 18.33 -7.36 4.79
CA GLY A 47 19.43 -8.19 5.27
C GLY A 47 19.87 -7.84 6.70
N ASN A 48 19.08 -7.04 7.44
CA ASN A 48 19.44 -6.55 8.77
C ASN A 48 18.23 -6.48 9.71
N GLU A 49 18.29 -7.23 10.81
CA GLU A 49 17.23 -7.24 11.84
C GLU A 49 17.23 -6.00 12.76
N SER A 50 18.28 -5.16 12.71
CA SER A 50 18.43 -4.01 13.60
C SER A 50 17.92 -2.72 12.97
N ALA A 51 16.90 -2.14 13.60
CA ALA A 51 16.33 -0.86 13.21
C ALA A 51 17.37 0.27 13.21
N SER A 52 18.27 0.31 14.19
CA SER A 52 19.32 1.35 14.24
C SER A 52 20.35 1.21 13.12
N ARG A 53 20.59 -0.01 12.60
CA ARG A 53 21.42 -0.20 11.41
C ARG A 53 20.68 0.19 10.12
N VAL A 54 19.40 -0.12 10.04
CA VAL A 54 18.59 0.14 8.83
C VAL A 54 18.24 1.63 8.70
N PHE A 55 17.72 2.25 9.75
CA PHE A 55 17.23 3.62 9.72
C PHE A 55 18.23 4.65 10.28
N GLY A 56 19.24 4.22 11.04
CA GLY A 56 20.10 5.12 11.80
C GLY A 56 19.39 5.68 13.04
N GLU A 57 20.16 6.15 14.02
CA GLU A 57 19.61 6.64 15.31
C GLU A 57 18.69 7.86 15.17
N ASN A 58 18.86 8.65 14.11
CA ASN A 58 18.05 9.83 13.79
C ASN A 58 17.08 9.61 12.62
N THR A 59 16.94 8.35 12.19
CA THR A 59 16.09 7.91 11.07
C THR A 59 16.43 8.54 9.71
N LEU A 60 17.65 9.03 9.52
CA LEU A 60 18.11 9.65 8.26
C LEU A 60 18.89 8.70 7.36
N ASN A 61 18.99 7.41 7.68
CA ASN A 61 19.66 6.46 6.80
C ASN A 61 18.73 6.08 5.63
N GLU A 62 19.04 6.60 4.45
CA GLU A 62 18.26 6.38 3.23
C GLU A 62 18.66 5.09 2.48
N GLN A 63 19.76 4.44 2.87
CA GLN A 63 20.36 3.31 2.15
C GLN A 63 19.37 2.18 1.84
N TYR A 64 18.42 1.94 2.75
CA TYR A 64 17.49 0.82 2.66
C TYR A 64 16.10 1.21 2.17
N TRP A 65 15.87 2.50 1.90
CA TRP A 65 14.56 2.99 1.48
C TRP A 65 14.07 2.35 0.19
N GLY A 66 14.94 2.17 -0.81
CA GLY A 66 14.57 1.45 -2.04
C GLY A 66 14.16 0.00 -1.79
N LYS A 67 14.76 -0.69 -0.81
CA LYS A 67 14.36 -2.07 -0.47
C LYS A 67 13.03 -2.11 0.29
N ILE A 68 12.80 -1.13 1.18
CA ILE A 68 11.61 -1.07 2.02
C ILE A 68 10.39 -0.53 1.27
N TYR A 69 10.58 0.42 0.37
CA TYR A 69 9.48 1.14 -0.30
C TYR A 69 9.47 0.98 -1.82
N GLY A 70 10.49 0.33 -2.41
CA GLY A 70 10.62 0.18 -3.86
C GLY A 70 11.16 1.42 -4.58
N CYS A 71 11.15 2.58 -3.94
CA CYS A 71 11.55 3.86 -4.54
C CYS A 71 12.27 4.78 -3.56
N SER A 72 12.87 5.84 -4.08
CA SER A 72 13.28 7.02 -3.29
C SER A 72 12.07 7.91 -3.00
N PRO A 73 12.06 8.69 -1.91
CA PRO A 73 10.94 9.58 -1.66
C PRO A 73 10.94 10.77 -2.62
N ASN A 74 9.74 11.21 -3.00
CA ASN A 74 9.58 12.24 -4.03
C ASN A 74 9.36 13.64 -3.44
N ASN A 75 9.00 13.74 -2.16
CA ASN A 75 8.79 15.02 -1.47
C ASN A 75 9.08 14.95 0.04
N GLN A 76 9.09 16.13 0.68
CA GLN A 76 9.37 16.24 2.11
C GLN A 76 8.37 15.48 2.99
N ARG A 77 7.09 15.41 2.59
CA ARG A 77 6.06 14.68 3.35
C ARG A 77 6.39 13.19 3.40
N GLU A 78 6.83 12.63 2.28
CA GLU A 78 7.23 11.23 2.20
C GLU A 78 8.51 10.95 2.98
N ILE A 79 9.49 11.86 2.93
CA ILE A 79 10.70 11.78 3.78
C ILE A 79 10.28 11.73 5.25
N ASP A 80 9.41 12.62 5.71
CA ASP A 80 8.99 12.66 7.10
C ASP A 80 8.16 11.44 7.51
N TYR A 81 7.34 10.90 6.59
CA TYR A 81 6.67 9.61 6.80
C TYR A 81 7.67 8.47 6.99
N ARG A 82 8.65 8.31 6.09
CA ARG A 82 9.67 7.25 6.17
C ARG A 82 10.52 7.39 7.44
N ARG A 83 10.80 8.61 7.87
CA ARG A 83 11.45 8.91 9.16
C ARG A 83 10.58 8.48 10.34
N ALA A 84 9.29 8.80 10.34
CA ALA A 84 8.36 8.35 11.37
C ALA A 84 8.30 6.82 11.48
N VAL A 85 8.30 6.11 10.35
CA VAL A 85 8.41 4.64 10.33
C VAL A 85 9.73 4.16 10.94
N GLY A 86 10.83 4.84 10.65
CA GLY A 86 12.12 4.56 11.29
C GLY A 86 12.07 4.71 12.81
N TYR A 87 11.46 5.79 13.32
CA TYR A 87 11.31 6.00 14.77
C TYR A 87 10.45 4.93 15.42
N LEU A 88 9.39 4.49 14.74
CA LEU A 88 8.54 3.40 15.19
C LEU A 88 9.34 2.09 15.36
N HIS A 89 10.21 1.76 14.39
CA HIS A 89 11.06 0.57 14.45
C HIS A 89 12.16 0.69 15.51
N LEU A 90 12.74 1.87 15.69
CA LEU A 90 13.68 2.15 16.78
C LEU A 90 13.01 1.99 18.14
N ALA A 91 11.80 2.53 18.31
CA ALA A 91 11.03 2.39 19.54
C ALA A 91 10.79 0.90 19.87
N ILE A 92 10.39 0.09 18.89
CA ILE A 92 10.23 -1.36 19.06
C ILE A 92 11.55 -2.02 19.47
N GLN A 93 12.67 -1.66 18.84
CA GLN A 93 13.99 -2.19 19.20
C GLN A 93 14.34 -1.85 20.66
N TYR A 94 14.12 -0.61 21.10
CA TYR A 94 14.39 -0.18 22.47
C TYR A 94 13.44 -0.81 23.48
N PHE A 95 12.14 -0.86 23.19
CA PHE A 95 11.17 -1.54 24.07
C PHE A 95 11.51 -3.00 24.26
N ARG A 96 11.92 -3.71 23.22
CA ARG A 96 12.35 -5.12 23.33
C ARG A 96 13.52 -5.26 24.30
N ASN A 97 14.52 -4.38 24.22
CA ASN A 97 15.70 -4.45 25.07
C ASN A 97 15.33 -4.23 26.54
N GLU A 98 14.39 -3.33 26.82
CA GLU A 98 13.93 -3.02 28.17
C GLU A 98 12.84 -3.97 28.69
N LEU A 99 12.11 -4.67 27.81
CA LEU A 99 10.99 -5.54 28.18
C LEU A 99 11.43 -6.64 29.16
N VAL A 100 12.63 -7.18 28.95
CA VAL A 100 13.23 -8.21 29.81
C VAL A 100 13.47 -7.69 31.23
N HIS A 101 13.74 -6.38 31.38
CA HIS A 101 13.96 -5.74 32.66
C HIS A 101 12.65 -5.38 33.36
N GLN A 102 11.61 -4.95 32.63
CA GLN A 102 10.31 -4.60 33.21
C GLN A 102 9.51 -5.81 33.73
N VAL A 103 9.65 -6.98 33.10
CA VAL A 103 8.89 -8.20 33.47
C VAL A 103 9.33 -8.78 34.81
N ALA A 104 10.53 -8.43 35.29
CA ALA A 104 10.97 -8.78 36.62
C ALA A 104 10.21 -8.03 37.73
N ASP A 105 9.65 -6.85 37.42
CA ASP A 105 9.10 -5.92 38.41
C ASP A 105 7.56 -5.74 38.35
N GLU A 106 6.90 -6.00 37.21
CA GLU A 106 5.45 -5.73 37.04
C GLU A 106 4.65 -6.83 36.33
N ARG A 107 3.35 -6.92 36.66
CA ARG A 107 2.39 -7.75 35.91
C ARG A 107 2.08 -7.08 34.57
N PHE A 108 2.55 -7.67 33.49
CA PHE A 108 2.20 -7.29 32.14
C PHE A 108 0.70 -7.60 31.89
N ASP A 109 -0.14 -6.57 31.74
CA ASP A 109 -1.58 -6.74 31.54
C ASP A 109 -1.97 -6.83 30.05
N ARG A 110 -3.21 -7.26 29.81
CA ARG A 110 -3.76 -7.48 28.46
C ARG A 110 -3.77 -6.21 27.60
N ASN A 111 -4.11 -5.06 28.19
CA ASN A 111 -4.30 -3.82 27.45
C ASN A 111 -2.96 -3.23 27.03
N LEU A 112 -1.97 -3.30 27.92
CA LEU A 112 -0.60 -2.93 27.60
C LEU A 112 -0.04 -3.81 26.49
N ALA A 113 -0.28 -5.13 26.57
CA ALA A 113 0.13 -6.06 25.54
C ALA A 113 -0.53 -5.79 24.18
N LEU A 114 -1.85 -5.53 24.15
CA LEU A 114 -2.55 -5.12 22.93
C LEU A 114 -1.93 -3.85 22.33
N SER A 115 -1.53 -2.89 23.15
CA SER A 115 -0.90 -1.64 22.68
C SER A 115 0.46 -1.89 22.01
N TYR A 116 1.28 -2.76 22.61
CA TYR A 116 2.55 -3.16 21.99
C TYR A 116 2.36 -3.97 20.70
N VAL A 117 1.41 -4.90 20.68
CA VAL A 117 1.08 -5.68 19.48
C VAL A 117 0.50 -4.79 18.39
N ALA A 118 -0.33 -3.79 18.72
CA ALA A 118 -0.81 -2.79 17.78
C ALA A 118 0.33 -1.95 17.20
N THR A 119 1.32 -1.59 18.02
CA THR A 119 2.53 -0.88 17.59
C THR A 119 3.33 -1.74 16.59
N ALA A 120 3.49 -3.04 16.86
CA ALA A 120 4.12 -3.98 15.94
C ALA A 120 3.31 -4.14 14.64
N ASN A 121 1.98 -4.20 14.73
CA ASN A 121 1.09 -4.26 13.58
C ASN A 121 1.26 -3.06 12.66
N LEU A 122 1.25 -1.85 13.24
CA LEU A 122 1.49 -0.62 12.50
C LEU A 122 2.85 -0.63 11.82
N ALA A 123 3.90 -1.05 12.52
CA ALA A 123 5.24 -1.16 11.95
C ALA A 123 5.27 -2.08 10.72
N LEU A 124 4.62 -3.25 10.81
CA LEU A 124 4.51 -4.20 9.70
C LEU A 124 3.70 -3.65 8.52
N HIS A 125 2.60 -2.91 8.77
CA HIS A 125 1.86 -2.24 7.69
C HIS A 125 2.73 -1.22 6.94
N CYS A 126 3.62 -0.52 7.64
CA CYS A 126 4.50 0.47 7.05
C CYS A 126 5.66 -0.13 6.25
N ILE A 127 6.04 -1.39 6.50
CA ILE A 127 7.18 -2.07 5.83
C ILE A 127 6.82 -3.45 5.29
N GLY A 128 5.56 -3.68 4.90
CA GLY A 128 5.06 -4.96 4.38
C GLY A 128 5.96 -5.67 3.36
N PRO A 129 5.73 -6.97 3.13
CA PRO A 129 6.64 -7.78 2.33
C PRO A 129 6.70 -7.25 0.90
N GLY A 130 7.84 -7.44 0.23
CA GLY A 130 7.94 -7.09 -1.19
C GLY A 130 6.89 -7.85 -2.01
N LEU A 131 6.39 -7.24 -3.08
CA LEU A 131 5.59 -7.94 -4.07
C LEU A 131 6.56 -8.67 -5.02
N PRO A 132 6.55 -10.02 -5.08
CA PRO A 132 7.41 -10.74 -6.01
C PRO A 132 6.95 -10.51 -7.46
N GLU A 133 7.85 -10.68 -8.43
CA GLU A 133 7.54 -10.54 -9.86
C GLU A 133 6.36 -11.42 -10.29
N GLU A 134 6.30 -12.66 -9.79
CA GLU A 134 5.19 -13.59 -10.00
C GLU A 134 3.83 -13.00 -9.57
N TRP A 135 3.80 -12.18 -8.51
CA TRP A 135 2.57 -11.53 -8.08
C TRP A 135 2.11 -10.49 -9.11
N PHE A 136 3.03 -9.70 -9.68
CA PHE A 136 2.70 -8.73 -10.73
C PHE A 136 2.18 -9.42 -11.99
N ASP A 137 2.76 -10.55 -12.38
CA ASP A 137 2.29 -11.34 -13.52
C ASP A 137 0.88 -11.89 -13.31
N LEU A 138 0.61 -12.43 -12.12
CA LEU A 138 -0.72 -12.91 -11.75
C LEU A 138 -1.72 -11.76 -11.67
N PHE A 139 -1.35 -10.61 -11.09
CA PHE A 139 -2.20 -9.43 -11.04
C PHE A 139 -2.54 -8.94 -12.46
N ASN A 140 -1.55 -8.82 -13.34
CA ASN A 140 -1.79 -8.46 -14.74
C ASN A 140 -2.70 -9.46 -15.47
N THR A 141 -2.55 -10.75 -15.18
CA THR A 141 -3.40 -11.80 -15.74
C THR A 141 -4.84 -11.67 -15.26
N GLU A 142 -5.02 -11.39 -13.97
CA GLU A 142 -6.33 -11.16 -13.35
C GLU A 142 -7.03 -9.94 -13.96
N LEU A 143 -6.32 -8.81 -14.12
CA LEU A 143 -6.86 -7.61 -14.77
C LEU A 143 -7.30 -7.89 -16.21
N LYS A 144 -6.49 -8.63 -16.98
CA LYS A 144 -6.83 -9.03 -18.35
C LYS A 144 -8.06 -9.95 -18.39
N ALA A 145 -8.20 -10.87 -17.43
CA ALA A 145 -9.36 -11.74 -17.33
C ALA A 145 -10.64 -10.95 -17.01
N VAL A 146 -10.57 -10.03 -16.04
CA VAL A 146 -11.68 -9.14 -15.69
C VAL A 146 -12.07 -8.25 -16.87
N HIS A 147 -11.10 -7.64 -17.55
CA HIS A 147 -11.34 -6.83 -18.74
C HIS A 147 -11.94 -7.64 -19.89
N GLY A 148 -11.39 -8.83 -20.17
CA GLY A 148 -11.87 -9.72 -21.23
C GLY A 148 -13.27 -10.28 -21.01
N ALA A 149 -13.79 -10.25 -19.77
CA ALA A 149 -15.16 -10.68 -19.46
C ALA A 149 -16.23 -9.69 -19.90
N TYR A 150 -15.88 -8.43 -20.20
CA TYR A 150 -16.85 -7.43 -20.65
C TYR A 150 -17.27 -7.66 -22.10
N ARG A 151 -18.57 -7.90 -22.30
CA ARG A 151 -19.15 -8.12 -23.65
C ARG A 151 -19.30 -6.86 -24.48
N ALA A 152 -19.21 -5.68 -23.86
CA ALA A 152 -19.36 -4.40 -24.55
C ALA A 152 -18.63 -3.27 -23.81
N ARG A 153 -17.93 -2.43 -24.59
CA ARG A 153 -17.10 -1.32 -24.08
C ARG A 153 -17.83 -0.40 -23.09
N ARG A 154 -19.10 -0.05 -23.37
CA ARG A 154 -19.88 0.83 -22.48
C ARG A 154 -20.02 0.30 -21.04
N TRP A 155 -20.05 -1.01 -20.86
CA TRP A 155 -20.19 -1.64 -19.54
C TRP A 155 -18.86 -1.58 -18.79
N PHE A 156 -17.76 -1.79 -19.50
CA PHE A 156 -16.42 -1.62 -18.94
C PHE A 156 -16.21 -0.18 -18.45
N TYR A 157 -16.43 0.82 -19.31
CA TYR A 157 -16.20 2.22 -18.93
C TYR A 157 -17.15 2.71 -17.81
N SER A 158 -18.38 2.18 -17.74
CA SER A 158 -19.27 2.44 -16.60
C SER A 158 -18.70 1.89 -15.27
N ASP A 159 -18.12 0.69 -15.31
CA ASP A 159 -17.51 0.09 -14.11
C ASP A 159 -16.16 0.72 -13.77
N LEU A 160 -15.40 1.17 -14.77
CA LEU A 160 -14.17 1.95 -14.58
C LEU A 160 -14.50 3.25 -13.84
N ALA A 161 -15.43 4.06 -14.38
CA ALA A 161 -15.81 5.35 -13.77
C ALA A 161 -16.30 5.29 -12.30
N SER A 162 -16.70 4.10 -11.82
CA SER A 162 -17.15 3.88 -10.44
C SER A 162 -16.20 3.02 -9.59
N GLY A 163 -15.17 2.43 -10.21
CA GLY A 163 -14.31 1.39 -9.61
C GLY A 163 -15.01 0.04 -9.38
N GLY A 164 -16.22 -0.16 -9.95
CA GLY A 164 -17.05 -1.35 -9.71
C GLY A 164 -16.39 -2.65 -10.16
N TRP A 165 -15.46 -2.59 -11.11
CA TRP A 165 -14.73 -3.76 -11.61
C TRP A 165 -13.84 -4.42 -10.54
N MET A 166 -13.38 -3.69 -9.52
CA MET A 166 -12.50 -4.24 -8.46
C MET A 166 -13.19 -5.37 -7.69
N SER A 167 -14.51 -5.28 -7.50
CA SER A 167 -15.31 -6.33 -6.87
C SER A 167 -15.32 -7.67 -7.63
N LYS A 168 -14.82 -7.67 -8.88
CA LYS A 168 -14.72 -8.86 -9.74
C LYS A 168 -13.36 -9.55 -9.63
N LEU A 169 -12.39 -8.96 -8.94
CA LEU A 169 -11.10 -9.58 -8.66
C LEU A 169 -11.28 -10.74 -7.68
N SER A 170 -10.44 -11.76 -7.83
CA SER A 170 -10.29 -12.82 -6.84
C SER A 170 -9.85 -12.25 -5.48
N GLU A 171 -10.21 -12.92 -4.38
CA GLU A 171 -9.96 -12.45 -3.00
C GLU A 171 -8.50 -12.07 -2.73
N GLY A 172 -7.53 -12.83 -3.28
CA GLY A 172 -6.11 -12.56 -3.13
C GLY A 172 -5.58 -11.32 -3.90
N PHE A 173 -6.40 -10.72 -4.75
CA PHE A 173 -6.08 -9.50 -5.52
C PHE A 173 -6.96 -8.31 -5.13
N GLN A 174 -7.76 -8.42 -4.07
CA GLN A 174 -8.49 -7.27 -3.55
C GLN A 174 -7.52 -6.28 -2.89
N ALA A 175 -7.81 -4.98 -2.97
CA ALA A 175 -6.89 -3.94 -2.49
C ALA A 175 -6.66 -3.98 -0.97
N ASP A 176 -7.64 -4.46 -0.21
CA ASP A 176 -7.57 -4.68 1.23
C ASP A 176 -6.69 -5.89 1.63
N ALA A 177 -6.34 -6.75 0.67
CA ALA A 177 -5.36 -7.82 0.86
C ALA A 177 -3.91 -7.29 0.89
N LEU A 178 -3.67 -6.06 0.41
CA LEU A 178 -2.36 -5.43 0.40
C LEU A 178 -2.21 -4.42 1.54
N VAL A 179 -1.05 -4.44 2.18
CA VAL A 179 -0.71 -3.41 3.16
C VAL A 179 -0.28 -2.09 2.47
N PRO A 180 -0.34 -0.94 3.16
CA PRO A 180 -0.02 0.36 2.55
C PRO A 180 1.33 0.41 1.82
N SER A 181 2.38 -0.20 2.37
CA SER A 181 3.69 -0.23 1.70
C SER A 181 3.71 -1.06 0.42
N GLN A 182 2.89 -2.11 0.31
CA GLN A 182 2.74 -2.90 -0.91
C GLN A 182 1.98 -2.11 -1.96
N LEU A 183 0.92 -1.41 -1.58
CA LEU A 183 0.19 -0.50 -2.46
C LEU A 183 1.11 0.62 -2.98
N GLN A 184 1.97 1.18 -2.12
CA GLN A 184 2.97 2.15 -2.55
C GLN A 184 3.93 1.56 -3.58
N ARG A 185 4.50 0.37 -3.34
CA ARG A 185 5.39 -0.29 -4.30
C ARG A 185 4.69 -0.58 -5.63
N LEU A 186 3.43 -1.04 -5.58
CA LEU A 186 2.62 -1.29 -6.76
C LEU A 186 2.39 0.01 -7.54
N LYS A 187 2.04 1.11 -6.84
CA LYS A 187 1.88 2.44 -7.45
C LYS A 187 3.11 2.85 -8.25
N GLU A 188 4.30 2.73 -7.64
CA GLU A 188 5.57 3.08 -8.30
C GLU A 188 5.83 2.22 -9.54
N ALA A 189 5.60 0.90 -9.45
CA ALA A 189 5.75 0.00 -10.60
C ALA A 189 4.78 0.36 -11.73
N VAL A 190 3.53 0.71 -11.40
CA VAL A 190 2.52 1.14 -12.37
C VAL A 190 2.92 2.46 -13.06
N LEU A 191 3.42 3.44 -12.30
CA LEU A 191 3.83 4.73 -12.85
C LEU A 191 5.12 4.62 -13.69
N ALA A 192 6.08 3.79 -13.28
CA ALA A 192 7.33 3.60 -14.01
C ALA A 192 7.13 2.99 -15.41
N ASP A 193 6.17 2.07 -15.55
CA ASP A 193 5.87 1.37 -16.80
C ASP A 193 4.60 1.90 -17.50
N LEU A 194 4.14 3.10 -17.12
CA LEU A 194 2.87 3.67 -17.60
C LEU A 194 2.92 3.93 -19.11
N GLU A 195 2.15 3.16 -19.88
CA GLU A 195 2.06 3.28 -21.34
C GLU A 195 0.60 3.38 -21.81
N LEU A 196 0.15 4.61 -22.06
CA LEU A 196 -1.25 4.90 -22.43
C LEU A 196 -1.50 4.97 -23.94
N GLN A 197 -0.46 4.80 -24.77
CA GLN A 197 -0.53 5.11 -26.21
C GLN A 197 -0.36 3.92 -27.17
N HIS A 198 -0.33 2.70 -26.65
CA HIS A 198 -0.05 1.52 -27.47
C HIS A 198 -1.31 0.95 -28.14
N SER A 199 -2.34 0.67 -27.35
CA SER A 199 -3.62 0.13 -27.80
C SER A 199 -4.72 0.38 -26.78
N TYR A 200 -5.98 0.29 -27.22
CA TYR A 200 -7.15 0.39 -26.34
C TYR A 200 -7.13 -0.59 -25.17
N ASP A 201 -6.77 -1.85 -25.43
CA ASP A 201 -6.79 -2.87 -24.38
C ASP A 201 -5.64 -2.63 -23.40
N ARG A 202 -4.47 -2.20 -23.89
CA ARG A 202 -3.34 -1.84 -23.03
C ARG A 202 -3.70 -0.66 -22.13
N SER A 203 -4.19 0.44 -22.69
CA SER A 203 -4.54 1.64 -21.91
C SER A 203 -5.64 1.36 -20.89
N ASN A 204 -6.65 0.56 -21.23
CA ASN A 204 -7.70 0.16 -20.30
C ASN A 204 -7.14 -0.61 -19.10
N ILE A 205 -6.20 -1.54 -19.33
CA ILE A 205 -5.53 -2.26 -18.26
C ILE A 205 -4.67 -1.32 -17.41
N GLU A 206 -3.95 -0.37 -18.01
CA GLU A 206 -3.20 0.63 -17.26
C GLU A 206 -4.12 1.51 -16.39
N PHE A 207 -5.29 1.93 -16.88
CA PHE A 207 -6.27 2.66 -16.05
C PHE A 207 -6.81 1.81 -14.90
N MET A 208 -7.08 0.52 -15.12
CA MET A 208 -7.46 -0.38 -14.02
C MET A 208 -6.37 -0.45 -12.95
N LYS A 209 -5.09 -0.53 -13.33
CA LYS A 209 -3.98 -0.49 -12.37
C LYS A 209 -3.94 0.83 -11.61
N LEU A 210 -4.08 1.95 -12.31
CA LEU A 210 -4.09 3.29 -11.71
C LEU A 210 -5.25 3.46 -10.71
N GLU A 211 -6.45 2.99 -11.03
CA GLU A 211 -7.57 3.01 -10.09
C GLU A 211 -7.31 2.16 -8.84
N PHE A 212 -6.68 0.99 -9.02
CA PHE A 212 -6.34 0.07 -7.95
C PHE A 212 -5.40 0.71 -6.91
N VAL A 213 -4.47 1.54 -7.37
CA VAL A 213 -3.52 2.27 -6.51
C VAL A 213 -3.92 3.72 -6.23
N ALA A 214 -5.12 4.15 -6.63
CA ALA A 214 -5.50 5.56 -6.62
C ALA A 214 -5.40 6.21 -5.25
N GLY A 215 -5.67 5.46 -4.17
CA GLY A 215 -5.53 5.97 -2.79
C GLY A 215 -4.09 6.29 -2.36
N GLN A 216 -3.09 5.90 -3.15
CA GLN A 216 -1.67 6.21 -2.92
C GLN A 216 -1.12 7.30 -3.84
N LEU A 217 -1.90 7.73 -4.85
CA LEU A 217 -1.45 8.77 -5.78
C LEU A 217 -1.32 10.11 -5.04
N SER A 218 -0.34 10.92 -5.44
CA SER A 218 -0.26 12.34 -5.08
C SER A 218 -0.74 13.25 -6.22
N ASP A 219 -0.84 14.55 -5.96
CA ASP A 219 -1.14 15.54 -7.01
C ASP A 219 -0.07 15.51 -8.12
N GLU A 220 1.21 15.33 -7.75
CA GLU A 220 2.29 15.19 -8.73
C GLU A 220 2.16 13.92 -9.59
N ASP A 221 1.71 12.80 -8.99
CA ASP A 221 1.45 11.57 -9.74
C ASP A 221 0.32 11.77 -10.76
N ILE A 222 -0.75 12.50 -10.39
CA ILE A 222 -1.85 12.85 -11.29
C ILE A 222 -1.35 13.68 -12.47
N ASP A 223 -0.46 14.64 -12.25
CA ASP A 223 0.13 15.45 -13.32
C ASP A 223 0.95 14.64 -14.32
N VAL A 224 1.68 13.64 -13.83
CA VAL A 224 2.41 12.69 -14.68
C VAL A 224 1.42 11.90 -15.55
N ILE A 225 0.33 11.41 -14.97
CA ILE A 225 -0.69 10.64 -15.69
C ILE A 225 -1.40 11.50 -16.74
N ILE A 226 -1.78 12.74 -16.40
CA ILE A 226 -2.39 13.69 -17.35
C ILE A 226 -1.43 13.93 -18.51
N THR A 227 -0.16 14.22 -18.22
CA THR A 227 0.86 14.45 -19.25
C THR A 227 1.02 13.22 -20.17
N ALA A 228 1.07 12.02 -19.60
CA ALA A 228 1.16 10.78 -20.36
C ALA A 228 -0.05 10.60 -21.30
N ALA A 229 -1.26 10.84 -20.81
CA ALA A 229 -2.50 10.75 -21.56
C ALA A 229 -2.62 11.82 -22.67
N GLU A 230 -2.14 13.04 -22.41
CA GLU A 230 -2.22 14.18 -23.34
C GLU A 230 -1.08 14.24 -24.37
N SER A 231 0.00 13.47 -24.19
CA SER A 231 1.18 13.56 -25.07
C SER A 231 0.93 13.20 -26.55
N ASN A 232 -0.22 12.60 -26.88
CA ASN A 232 -0.70 12.43 -28.25
C ASN A 232 -2.20 12.77 -28.34
N PRO A 233 -2.56 14.03 -28.62
CA PRO A 233 -3.94 14.51 -28.57
C PRO A 233 -4.85 13.93 -29.66
N ASN A 234 -4.29 13.28 -30.68
CA ASN A 234 -5.06 12.58 -31.72
C ASN A 234 -5.24 11.08 -31.40
N ASN A 235 -4.77 10.61 -30.24
CA ASN A 235 -4.84 9.21 -29.88
C ASN A 235 -6.17 8.89 -29.18
N ASP A 236 -7.08 8.27 -29.93
CA ASP A 236 -8.36 7.77 -29.45
C ASP A 236 -8.22 6.65 -28.41
N GLN A 237 -7.01 6.13 -28.15
CA GLN A 237 -6.79 4.99 -27.27
C GLN A 237 -6.85 5.35 -25.78
N SER A 238 -6.94 6.63 -25.44
CA SER A 238 -6.99 7.12 -24.04
C SER A 238 -8.42 7.39 -23.56
N VAL A 239 -9.43 6.68 -24.09
CA VAL A 239 -10.86 6.86 -23.72
C VAL A 239 -11.04 6.78 -22.22
N GLY A 240 -10.51 5.72 -21.59
CA GLY A 240 -10.65 5.46 -20.15
C GLY A 240 -10.06 6.52 -19.21
N PHE A 241 -9.34 7.51 -19.75
CA PHE A 241 -8.75 8.59 -18.98
C PHE A 241 -9.80 9.46 -18.30
N GLU A 242 -10.91 9.76 -18.99
CA GLU A 242 -11.95 10.60 -18.39
C GLU A 242 -12.67 9.85 -17.27
N GLU A 243 -12.96 8.56 -17.47
CA GLU A 243 -13.51 7.68 -16.46
C GLU A 243 -12.61 7.58 -15.23
N PHE A 244 -11.29 7.42 -15.43
CA PHE A 244 -10.30 7.41 -14.35
C PHE A 244 -10.33 8.73 -13.55
N LEU A 245 -10.33 9.88 -14.23
CA LEU A 245 -10.38 11.19 -13.55
C LEU A 245 -11.70 11.37 -12.77
N ARG A 246 -12.83 10.92 -13.32
CA ARG A 246 -14.13 10.93 -12.63
C ARG A 246 -14.10 10.05 -11.38
N TYR A 247 -13.52 8.85 -11.48
CA TYR A 247 -13.32 7.95 -10.35
C TYR A 247 -12.49 8.61 -9.24
N CYS A 248 -11.33 9.18 -9.58
CA CYS A 248 -10.46 9.89 -8.65
C CYS A 248 -11.19 11.04 -7.96
N LYS A 249 -11.92 11.87 -8.70
CA LYS A 249 -12.71 12.97 -8.13
C LYS A 249 -13.80 12.48 -7.18
N GLN A 250 -14.46 11.37 -7.50
CA GLN A 250 -15.53 10.83 -6.67
C GLN A 250 -15.01 10.17 -5.38
N LYS A 251 -13.93 9.40 -5.46
CA LYS A 251 -13.41 8.58 -4.36
C LYS A 251 -12.34 9.28 -3.53
N TYR A 252 -11.56 10.15 -4.16
CA TYR A 252 -10.41 10.85 -3.57
C TYR A 252 -10.47 12.34 -3.92
N PRO A 253 -11.44 13.11 -3.37
CA PRO A 253 -11.66 14.50 -3.75
C PRO A 253 -10.45 15.42 -3.54
N THR A 254 -9.51 15.00 -2.69
CA THR A 254 -8.26 15.73 -2.41
C THR A 254 -7.25 15.66 -3.55
N LEU A 255 -7.34 14.69 -4.47
CA LEU A 255 -6.44 14.52 -5.62
C LEU A 255 -6.82 15.38 -6.84
N ALA A 256 -7.76 16.32 -6.68
CA ALA A 256 -8.47 16.91 -7.80
C ALA A 256 -9.05 18.31 -7.49
N SER A 257 -8.20 19.32 -7.25
CA SER A 257 -8.72 20.70 -7.14
C SER A 257 -8.80 21.42 -8.49
N ASP A 258 -7.69 21.59 -9.22
CA ASP A 258 -7.69 22.50 -10.38
C ASP A 258 -7.24 21.83 -11.69
N GLN A 259 -6.25 20.95 -11.66
CA GLN A 259 -5.73 20.29 -12.87
C GLN A 259 -6.67 19.22 -13.43
N VAL A 260 -7.34 18.45 -12.56
CA VAL A 260 -8.35 17.47 -12.96
C VAL A 260 -9.54 18.16 -13.63
N GLU A 261 -10.02 19.27 -13.08
CA GLU A 261 -11.09 20.08 -13.69
C GLU A 261 -10.65 20.66 -15.05
N ASN A 262 -9.43 21.14 -15.14
CA ASN A 262 -8.88 21.68 -16.39
C ASN A 262 -8.70 20.58 -17.46
N ALA A 263 -8.33 19.36 -17.08
CA ALA A 263 -8.20 18.23 -18.00
C ALA A 263 -9.57 17.74 -18.51
N LEU A 264 -10.54 17.57 -17.59
CA LEU A 264 -11.92 17.21 -17.92
C LEU A 264 -12.58 18.26 -18.82
N SER A 265 -12.39 19.54 -18.52
CA SER A 265 -12.95 20.64 -19.31
C SER A 265 -12.36 20.73 -20.71
N ARG A 266 -11.05 20.45 -20.87
CA ARG A 266 -10.37 20.50 -22.19
C ARG A 266 -10.88 19.42 -23.15
N ARG A 267 -11.22 18.24 -22.66
CA ARG A 267 -11.77 17.16 -23.49
C ARG A 267 -13.24 17.33 -23.83
N ALA A 268 -14.05 17.88 -22.92
CA ALA A 268 -15.45 18.21 -23.21
C ALA A 268 -15.62 19.23 -24.36
N VAL A 269 -14.57 19.99 -24.70
CA VAL A 269 -14.54 20.94 -25.83
C VAL A 269 -14.05 20.27 -27.13
N ALA A 270 -13.43 19.09 -27.05
CA ALA A 270 -12.86 18.37 -28.18
C ALA A 270 -13.79 17.29 -28.79
N GLU A 271 -14.87 16.93 -28.10
CA GLU A 271 -15.98 16.07 -28.58
C GLU A 271 -17.06 16.86 -29.32
#